data_AF-A0A1D4Q185-F1
#
_entry.id   AF-A0A1D4Q185-F1
#
_cell.length_a   1.000
_cell.length_b   1.000
_cell.length_c   1.000
_cell.angle_alpha   90.00
_cell.angle_beta   90.00
_cell.angle_gamma   90.00
#
_symmetry.space_group_name_H-M   'P 1'
#
loop_
_entity.id
_entity.type
_entity.pdbx_description
1 polymer ?
#
loop_
_entity_poly.entity_id
_entity_poly.type
_entity_poly.pdbx_seq_one_letter_code
_entity_poly.pdbx_strand_id
1 'polypeptide(L)'
;MIRKDGMLLFNLHQGALLQGMTATQLLLLVFFSSTFTACSVTMTMLLKHLGGQSALKLIGKQMVTSLSLVIGVGIIVKIVMLII
;
A
#
# COMPACT_ATOMS: atom_id res chain seq x y z
N MET A 1 -14.67 -2.87 8.87
CA MET A 1 -14.62 -2.61 7.41
C MET A 1 -13.31 -1.89 7.17
N ILE A 2 -12.33 -2.55 6.54
CA ILE A 2 -11.14 -1.82 6.07
C ILE A 2 -11.66 -0.82 5.04
N ARG A 3 -11.47 0.47 5.30
CA ARG A 3 -11.90 1.55 4.41
C ARG A 3 -10.72 1.89 3.49
N LYS A 4 -10.99 2.28 2.25
CA LYS A 4 -9.95 2.69 1.27
C LYS A 4 -9.21 3.97 1.64
N ASP A 5 -9.54 4.56 2.79
CA ASP A 5 -9.09 5.86 3.28
C ASP A 5 -7.66 5.82 3.86
N GLY A 6 -6.81 4.90 3.39
CA GLY A 6 -5.42 4.77 3.87
C GLY A 6 -4.65 6.09 3.73
N MET A 7 -4.89 6.84 2.66
CA MET A 7 -4.27 8.14 2.44
C MET A 7 -4.78 9.24 3.39
N LEU A 8 -6.05 9.17 3.81
CA LEU A 8 -6.62 10.08 4.81
C LEU A 8 -6.06 9.84 6.21
N LEU A 9 -5.64 8.61 6.50
CA LEU A 9 -4.99 8.25 7.75
C LEU A 9 -3.63 8.95 7.89
N PHE A 10 -2.90 9.14 6.78
CA PHE A 10 -1.65 9.90 6.80
C PHE A 10 -1.86 11.41 6.88
N ASN A 11 -3.04 11.91 6.48
CA ASN A 11 -3.40 13.33 6.61
C ASN A 11 -3.97 13.70 8.01
N LEU A 12 -3.95 12.77 8.98
CA LEU A 12 -4.30 13.05 10.37
C LEU A 12 -3.30 14.06 10.96
N HIS A 13 -3.81 15.04 11.73
CA HIS A 13 -3.03 16.19 12.25
C HIS A 13 -2.41 17.10 11.16
N GLN A 14 -3.24 17.58 10.22
CA GLN A 14 -2.81 18.51 9.13
C GLN A 14 -1.66 17.99 8.26
N GLY A 15 -1.47 16.66 8.22
CA GLY A 15 -0.38 16.06 7.45
C GLY A 15 1.00 16.36 8.03
N ALA A 16 1.16 16.51 9.35
CA ALA A 16 2.46 16.68 9.99
C ALA A 16 3.50 15.63 9.56
N LEU A 17 3.07 14.39 9.31
CA LEU A 17 3.92 13.34 8.73
C LEU A 17 4.24 13.58 7.25
N LEU A 18 3.31 14.11 6.46
CA LEU A 18 3.53 14.42 5.04
C LEU A 18 4.46 15.64 4.86
N GLN A 19 4.37 16.63 5.75
CA GLN A 19 5.16 17.88 5.65
C GLN A 19 6.66 17.66 5.87
N GLY A 20 7.05 16.62 6.61
CA GLY A 20 8.44 16.25 6.83
C GLY A 20 9.03 15.32 5.76
N MET A 21 8.22 14.84 4.80
CA MET A 21 8.63 13.87 3.81
C MET A 21 9.05 14.54 2.50
N THR A 22 10.10 14.01 1.88
CA THR A 22 10.50 14.46 0.54
C THR A 22 9.46 14.04 -0.50
N ALA A 23 9.39 14.75 -1.63
CA ALA A 23 8.45 14.44 -2.73
C ALA A 23 8.50 12.97 -3.17
N THR A 24 9.70 12.39 -3.13
CA THR A 24 9.98 10.98 -3.45
C THR A 24 9.38 10.01 -2.44
N GLN A 25 9.50 10.32 -1.15
CA GLN A 25 8.91 9.53 -0.08
C GLN A 25 7.37 9.63 -0.10
N LEU A 26 6.84 10.82 -0.39
CA LEU A 26 5.40 11.02 -0.58
C LEU A 26 4.86 10.20 -1.75
N LEU A 27 5.58 10.17 -2.88
CA LEU A 27 5.20 9.38 -4.05
C LEU A 27 5.13 7.88 -3.71
N LEU A 28 6.13 7.35 -3.00
CA LEU A 28 6.13 5.96 -2.54
C LEU A 28 5.01 5.67 -1.54
N LEU A 29 4.75 6.58 -0.60
CA LEU A 29 3.68 6.45 0.39
C LEU A 29 2.30 6.41 -0.27
N VAL A 30 2.04 7.32 -1.21
CA VAL A 30 0.77 7.35 -1.97
C VAL A 30 0.63 6.08 -2.79
N PHE A 31 1.67 5.66 -3.51
CA PHE A 31 1.65 4.44 -4.32
C PHE A 31 1.41 3.18 -3.48
N PHE A 32 2.06 3.08 -2.32
CA PHE A 32 1.83 2.03 -1.34
C PHE A 32 0.39 2.05 -0.84
N SER A 33 -0.11 3.20 -0.38
CA SER A 33 -1.47 3.31 0.15
C SER A 33 -2.53 2.97 -0.91
N SER A 34 -2.37 3.41 -2.16
CA SER A 34 -3.33 3.11 -3.23
C SER A 34 -3.34 1.63 -3.62
N THR A 35 -2.19 0.95 -3.58
CA THR A 35 -2.08 -0.45 -4.00
C THR A 35 -2.41 -1.41 -2.85
N PHE A 36 -1.75 -1.24 -1.70
CA PHE A 36 -1.86 -2.15 -0.57
C PHE A 36 -3.25 -2.09 0.09
N THR A 37 -3.80 -0.90 0.30
CA THR A 37 -5.12 -0.76 0.91
C THR A 37 -6.22 -1.32 -0.01
N ALA A 38 -6.15 -1.07 -1.32
CA ALA A 38 -7.13 -1.60 -2.27
C ALA A 38 -7.11 -3.14 -2.36
N CYS A 39 -5.92 -3.74 -2.39
CA CYS A 39 -5.76 -5.20 -2.34
C CYS A 39 -6.31 -5.78 -1.02
N SER A 40 -6.02 -5.14 0.11
CA SER A 40 -6.49 -5.59 1.44
C SER A 40 -8.03 -5.52 1.59
N VAL A 41 -8.67 -4.45 1.11
CA VAL A 41 -10.14 -4.31 1.10
C VAL A 41 -10.79 -5.40 0.23
N THR A 42 -10.26 -5.62 -0.96
CA THR A 42 -10.79 -6.65 -1.89
C THR A 42 -10.69 -8.04 -1.27
N MET A 43 -9.55 -8.34 -0.63
CA MET A 43 -9.32 -9.62 0.04
C MET A 43 -10.21 -9.84 1.26
N THR A 44 -10.46 -8.81 2.07
CA THR A 44 -11.36 -8.91 3.23
C THR A 44 -12.83 -9.06 2.82
N MET A 45 -13.24 -8.56 1.66
CA MET A 45 -14.54 -8.87 1.07
C MET A 45 -14.60 -10.30 0.53
N LEU A 46 -13.56 -10.77 -0.18
CA LEU A 46 -13.48 -12.16 -0.66
C LEU A 46 -13.56 -13.18 0.49
N LEU A 47 -12.95 -12.88 1.64
CA LEU A 47 -12.95 -13.76 2.80
C LEU A 47 -14.36 -14.03 3.36
N LYS A 48 -15.28 -13.07 3.20
CA LYS A 48 -16.69 -13.26 3.57
C LYS A 48 -17.44 -14.19 2.61
N HIS A 49 -16.97 -14.37 1.38
CA HIS A 49 -17.69 -15.11 0.33
C HIS A 49 -17.11 -16.51 0.02
N LEU A 50 -15.81 -16.75 0.20
CA LEU A 50 -15.12 -17.97 -0.27
C LEU A 50 -14.77 -19.00 0.82
N GLY A 51 -15.09 -18.73 2.09
CA GLY A 51 -14.71 -19.58 3.22
C GLY A 51 -13.25 -19.36 3.68
N GLY A 52 -13.02 -19.43 4.99
CA GLY A 52 -11.85 -18.84 5.64
C GLY A 52 -10.48 -19.38 5.23
N GLN A 53 -10.32 -20.68 4.97
CA GLN A 53 -9.00 -21.26 4.69
C GLN A 53 -8.45 -20.92 3.29
N SER A 54 -9.26 -21.08 2.25
CA SER A 54 -8.88 -20.76 0.87
C SER A 54 -8.69 -19.26 0.69
N ALA A 55 -9.55 -18.46 1.33
CA ALA A 55 -9.42 -17.02 1.35
C ALA A 55 -8.08 -16.60 1.97
N LEU A 56 -7.74 -17.09 3.17
CA LEU A 56 -6.52 -16.68 3.88
C LEU A 56 -5.24 -16.95 3.06
N LYS A 57 -5.17 -18.08 2.35
CA LYS A 57 -4.04 -18.42 1.47
C LYS A 57 -3.92 -17.45 0.28
N LEU A 58 -5.05 -17.01 -0.27
CA LEU A 58 -5.11 -16.02 -1.34
C LEU A 58 -4.75 -14.61 -0.84
N ILE A 59 -5.22 -14.22 0.35
CA ILE A 59 -4.85 -12.96 1.01
C ILE A 59 -3.34 -12.89 1.16
N GLY A 60 -2.73 -13.94 1.73
CA GLY A 60 -1.28 -13.99 1.93
C GLY A 60 -0.51 -13.77 0.63
N LYS A 61 -0.90 -14.46 -0.45
CA LYS A 61 -0.29 -14.27 -1.77
C LYS A 61 -0.42 -12.83 -2.28
N GLN A 62 -1.60 -12.23 -2.18
CA GLN A 62 -1.84 -10.86 -2.67
C GLN A 62 -1.09 -9.79 -1.88
N MET A 63 -0.96 -9.98 -0.57
CA MET A 63 -0.18 -9.08 0.27
C MET A 63 1.32 -9.13 -0.07
N VAL A 64 1.85 -10.33 -0.37
CA VAL A 64 3.25 -10.49 -0.81
C VAL A 64 3.48 -9.88 -2.20
N THR A 65 2.56 -10.07 -3.16
CA THR A 65 2.71 -9.49 -4.50
C THR A 65 2.59 -7.97 -4.49
N SER A 66 1.66 -7.40 -3.71
CA SER A 66 1.54 -5.95 -3.58
C SER A 66 2.75 -5.33 -2.88
N LEU A 67 3.29 -5.98 -1.84
CA LEU A 67 4.50 -5.53 -1.15
C LEU A 67 5.74 -5.58 -2.05
N SER A 68 5.93 -6.67 -2.80
CA SER A 68 7.06 -6.78 -3.75
C SER A 68 7.01 -5.73 -4.85
N LEU A 69 5.81 -5.38 -5.35
CA LEU A 69 5.61 -4.27 -6.29
C LEU A 69 6.04 -2.93 -5.71
N VAL A 70 5.65 -2.64 -4.46
CA VAL A 70 6.03 -1.40 -3.78
C VAL A 70 7.53 -1.32 -3.54
N ILE A 71 8.16 -2.42 -3.13
CA ILE A 71 9.62 -2.50 -2.97
C ILE A 71 10.31 -2.27 -4.32
N GLY A 72 9.83 -2.90 -5.40
CA GLY A 72 10.37 -2.72 -6.74
C GLY A 72 10.32 -1.26 -7.20
N VAL A 73 9.17 -0.59 -7.02
CA VAL A 73 9.03 0.84 -7.32
C VAL A 73 9.96 1.67 -6.43
N GLY A 74 10.08 1.34 -5.13
CA GLY A 74 11.03 1.96 -4.21
C GLY A 74 12.48 1.91 -4.69
N ILE A 75 12.91 0.74 -5.17
CA ILE A 75 14.26 0.53 -5.73
C ILE A 75 14.45 1.35 -7.01
N ILE A 76 13.50 1.28 -7.94
CA ILE A 76 13.56 2.04 -9.21
C ILE A 76 13.69 3.53 -8.90
N VAL A 77 12.86 4.05 -8.01
CA VAL A 77 12.89 5.45 -7.59
C VAL A 77 14.25 5.82 -6.97
N LYS A 78 14.82 4.96 -6.12
CA LYS A 78 16.16 5.15 -5.54
C LYS A 78 17.26 5.18 -6.60
N ILE A 79 17.18 4.30 -7.61
CA ILE A 79 18.12 4.24 -8.74
C ILE A 79 18.02 5.50 -9.60
N VAL A 80 16.81 5.92 -9.95
CA VAL A 80 16.57 7.14 -10.76
C VAL A 80 17.11 8.38 -10.03
N MET A 81 16.87 8.50 -8.72
CA MET A 81 17.43 9.57 -7.88
C MET A 81 18.96 9.54 -7.75
N LEU A 82 19.60 8.39 -7.95
CA LEU A 82 21.05 8.26 -7.91
C LEU A 82 21.70 8.62 -9.26
N ILE A 83 20.95 8.50 -10.35
CA ILE A 83 21.39 8.79 -11.72
C ILE A 83 21.28 10.29 -12.06
N ILE A 84 20.28 10.99 -11.49
CA ILE A 84 20.05 12.44 -11.65
C ILE A 84 20.94 13.21 -10.67
#